data_AF-J2RQW2-F1
#
_entry.id   AF-J2RQW2-F1
#
_cell.length_a   1.000
_cell.length_b   1.000
_cell.length_c   1.000
_cell.angle_alpha   90.00
_cell.angle_beta   90.00
_cell.angle_gamma   90.00
#
_symmetry.space_group_name_H-M   'P 1'
#
loop_
_entity.id
_entity.type
_entity.pdbx_description
1 polymer ?
#
loop_
_entity_poly.entity_id
_entity_poly.type
_entity_poly.pdbx_seq_one_letter_code
_entity_poly.pdbx_strand_id
1 'polypeptide(L)'
;MLCEVPFGRHHGDRALAEVHGGRDGLWVNRHWARKCDERFVVGQSYTLDELHVRTSETHRHYFAMLHEIWQSLPEHFSEQFPTEEHMRKYALIRTGYHTMTQHACKSEAEAQRLASVIRPYDSYQLVTVKDSIVTVYNALSQDYRSMDKRTFAQSKEKVLDWCSALVGAERSAA
;
A
#
# COMPACT_ATOMS: atom_id res chain seq x y z
N MET A 1 22.20 -18.72 2.69
CA MET A 1 22.59 -19.56 1.54
C MET A 1 23.64 -18.79 0.77
N LEU A 2 24.92 -19.16 0.90
CA LEU A 2 26.03 -18.50 0.20
C LEU A 2 25.99 -18.95 -1.26
N CYS A 3 25.80 -18.01 -2.18
CA CYS A 3 25.98 -18.28 -3.61
C CYS A 3 27.45 -18.01 -3.92
N GLU A 4 28.28 -19.05 -3.92
CA GLU A 4 29.66 -18.93 -4.40
C GLU A 4 29.66 -18.92 -5.92
N VAL A 5 30.30 -17.92 -6.50
CA VAL A 5 30.52 -17.81 -7.95
C VAL A 5 31.97 -18.21 -8.23
N PRO A 6 32.26 -19.39 -8.80
CA PRO A 6 33.62 -19.77 -9.09
C PRO A 6 34.05 -19.12 -10.41
N PHE A 7 35.15 -18.35 -10.41
CA PHE A 7 35.77 -17.84 -11.63
C PHE A 7 37.24 -18.27 -11.70
N GLY A 8 37.54 -19.16 -12.65
CA GLY A 8 38.89 -19.60 -12.99
C GLY A 8 39.68 -18.50 -13.71
N ARG A 9 40.99 -18.42 -13.43
CA ARG A 9 41.92 -17.49 -14.07
C ARG A 9 42.25 -17.94 -15.49
N HIS A 10 42.05 -17.09 -16.50
CA HIS A 10 42.91 -17.06 -17.68
C HIS A 10 43.00 -15.65 -18.28
N HIS A 11 44.20 -15.35 -18.79
CA HIS A 11 44.61 -14.09 -19.39
C HIS A 11 43.82 -13.76 -20.66
N GLY A 12 43.40 -12.50 -20.77
CA GLY A 12 43.25 -11.80 -22.05
C GLY A 12 42.22 -12.37 -23.01
N ASP A 13 40.93 -12.25 -22.69
CA ASP A 13 39.90 -12.10 -23.71
C ASP A 13 38.62 -11.50 -23.10
N ARG A 14 37.79 -10.87 -23.93
CA ARG A 14 36.47 -10.36 -23.54
C ARG A 14 35.74 -11.43 -22.72
N ALA A 15 35.09 -11.03 -21.63
CA ALA A 15 34.26 -11.92 -20.80
C ALA A 15 33.11 -12.52 -21.63
N LEU A 16 33.39 -13.61 -22.33
CA LEU A 16 32.39 -14.54 -22.81
C LEU A 16 32.06 -15.42 -21.61
N ALA A 17 30.89 -15.17 -21.03
CA ALA A 17 30.29 -16.14 -20.13
C ALA A 17 29.89 -17.37 -20.95
N GLU A 18 30.83 -18.29 -21.17
CA GLU A 18 30.52 -19.63 -21.68
C GLU A 18 29.85 -20.44 -20.57
N VAL A 19 28.52 -20.40 -20.56
CA VAL A 19 27.70 -21.24 -19.69
C VAL A 19 27.66 -22.63 -20.31
N HIS A 20 28.46 -23.54 -19.76
CA HIS A 20 28.33 -24.97 -20.07
C HIS A 20 26.94 -25.44 -19.64
N GLY A 21 26.18 -25.95 -20.62
CA GLY A 21 24.82 -26.43 -20.44
C GLY A 21 24.74 -27.61 -19.48
N GLY A 22 24.47 -27.32 -18.21
CA GLY A 22 23.84 -28.24 -17.27
C GLY A 22 22.32 -28.07 -17.33
N ARG A 23 21.60 -29.18 -17.28
CA ARG A 23 20.18 -29.41 -17.64
C ARG A 23 19.06 -28.48 -17.12
N ASP A 24 19.33 -27.43 -16.35
CA ASP A 24 18.29 -26.54 -15.80
C ASP A 24 18.58 -25.09 -16.20
N GLY A 25 18.30 -24.75 -17.46
CA GLY A 25 18.60 -23.46 -18.06
C GLY A 25 17.83 -22.29 -17.42
N LEU A 26 18.51 -21.51 -16.58
CA LEU A 26 18.07 -20.17 -16.20
C LEU A 26 18.46 -19.18 -17.31
N TRP A 27 17.48 -18.76 -18.09
CA TRP A 27 17.64 -17.76 -19.13
C TRP A 27 17.96 -16.40 -18.50
N VAL A 28 19.24 -16.02 -18.49
CA VAL A 28 19.64 -14.67 -18.07
C VAL A 28 19.20 -13.70 -19.15
N ASN A 29 18.14 -12.94 -18.87
CA ASN A 29 17.67 -11.86 -19.75
C ASN A 29 18.83 -10.90 -20.04
N ARG A 30 19.13 -10.67 -21.33
CA ARG A 30 20.23 -9.83 -21.82
C ARG A 30 20.21 -8.41 -21.25
N HIS A 31 19.03 -7.90 -20.90
CA HIS A 31 18.87 -6.62 -20.21
C HIS A 31 19.52 -6.62 -18.82
N TRP A 32 19.31 -7.69 -18.05
CA TRP A 32 19.83 -7.83 -16.69
C TRP A 32 21.33 -8.05 -16.68
N ALA A 33 21.89 -8.79 -17.65
CA ALA A 33 23.34 -8.95 -17.80
C ALA A 33 24.04 -7.59 -17.95
N ARG A 34 23.59 -6.74 -18.88
CA ARG A 34 24.12 -5.38 -19.05
C ARG A 34 24.01 -4.53 -17.79
N LYS A 35 22.89 -4.63 -17.07
CA LYS A 35 22.68 -3.87 -15.83
C LYS A 35 23.60 -4.31 -14.70
N CYS A 36 23.99 -5.58 -14.65
CA CYS A 36 24.97 -6.07 -13.70
C CYS A 36 26.36 -5.54 -14.02
N ASP A 37 26.79 -5.57 -15.29
CA ASP A 37 28.09 -5.03 -15.72
C ASP A 37 28.22 -3.51 -15.45
N GLU A 38 27.10 -2.77 -15.56
CA GLU A 38 27.05 -1.34 -15.25
C GLU A 38 27.16 -1.04 -13.74
N ARG A 39 26.71 -1.95 -12.86
CA ARG A 39 26.45 -1.64 -11.44
C ARG A 39 27.35 -2.38 -10.45
N PHE A 40 27.91 -3.52 -10.84
CA PHE A 40 28.72 -4.36 -9.97
C PHE A 40 30.14 -4.49 -10.51
N VAL A 41 31.12 -4.36 -9.62
CA VAL A 41 32.55 -4.48 -9.96
C VAL A 41 33.03 -5.88 -9.58
N VAL A 42 33.74 -6.52 -10.50
CA VAL A 42 34.33 -7.84 -10.28
C VAL A 42 35.32 -7.79 -9.11
N GLY A 43 35.16 -8.71 -8.16
CA GLY A 43 36.02 -8.83 -6.98
C GLY A 43 35.60 -7.97 -5.79
N GLN A 44 34.50 -7.22 -5.89
CA GLN A 44 33.90 -6.50 -4.75
C GLN A 44 32.81 -7.35 -4.10
N SER A 45 32.72 -7.26 -2.77
CA SER A 45 31.64 -7.91 -2.01
C SER A 45 30.51 -6.90 -1.78
N TYR A 46 29.28 -7.29 -2.13
CA TYR A 46 28.09 -6.48 -1.92
C TYR A 46 27.15 -7.20 -0.95
N THR A 47 26.63 -6.48 0.03
CA THR A 47 25.52 -6.97 0.85
C THR A 47 24.25 -6.90 0.01
N LEU A 48 23.74 -8.07 -0.37
CA LEU A 48 22.45 -8.19 -1.04
C LEU A 48 21.39 -8.50 0.01
N ASP A 49 20.31 -7.72 -0.01
CA ASP A 49 19.13 -8.00 0.78
C ASP A 49 18.01 -8.49 -0.13
N GLU A 50 17.14 -9.34 0.41
CA GLU A 50 16.02 -9.88 -0.33
C GLU A 50 14.97 -8.78 -0.54
N LEU A 51 14.96 -8.20 -1.73
CA LEU A 51 13.91 -7.25 -2.10
C LEU A 51 12.61 -8.01 -2.39
N HIS A 52 11.79 -8.18 -1.35
CA HIS A 52 10.40 -8.59 -1.48
C HIS A 52 9.58 -7.48 -2.17
N VAL A 53 9.72 -7.35 -3.49
CA VAL A 53 8.84 -6.51 -4.30
C VAL A 53 7.47 -7.17 -4.26
N ARG A 54 6.52 -6.60 -3.51
CA ARG A 54 5.10 -6.88 -3.75
C ARG A 54 4.86 -6.66 -5.24
N THR A 55 4.23 -7.61 -5.92
CA THR A 55 3.90 -7.38 -7.33
C THR A 55 2.98 -6.16 -7.40
N SER A 56 3.41 -5.12 -8.13
CA SER A 56 2.62 -3.91 -8.37
C SER A 56 1.25 -4.22 -8.96
N GLU A 57 1.07 -5.42 -9.50
CA GLU A 57 -0.19 -6.00 -9.92
C GLU A 57 -1.25 -6.07 -8.81
N THR A 58 -0.91 -6.50 -7.59
CA THR A 58 -1.91 -6.58 -6.51
C THR A 58 -2.39 -5.18 -6.10
N HIS A 59 -1.47 -4.21 -6.04
CA HIS A 59 -1.83 -2.80 -5.78
C HIS A 59 -2.70 -2.24 -6.91
N ARG A 60 -2.31 -2.45 -8.18
CA ARG A 60 -3.08 -2.01 -9.34
C ARG A 60 -4.50 -2.57 -9.34
N HIS A 61 -4.63 -3.87 -9.10
CA HIS A 61 -5.94 -4.53 -9.03
C HIS A 61 -6.79 -3.96 -7.88
N TYR A 62 -6.21 -3.74 -6.70
CA TYR A 62 -6.93 -3.14 -5.58
C TYR A 62 -7.51 -1.75 -5.90
N PHE A 63 -6.70 -0.85 -6.47
CA PHE A 63 -7.17 0.48 -6.84
C PHE A 63 -8.18 0.45 -7.99
N ALA A 64 -8.01 -0.44 -8.97
CA ALA A 64 -9.00 -0.63 -10.02
C ALA A 64 -10.36 -1.07 -9.46
N MET A 65 -10.38 -2.01 -8.51
CA MET A 65 -11.62 -2.46 -7.87
C MET A 65 -12.27 -1.38 -7.02
N LEU A 66 -11.49 -0.59 -6.29
CA LEU A 66 -12.01 0.57 -5.56
C LEU A 66 -12.66 1.59 -6.50
N HIS A 67 -12.03 1.86 -7.64
CA HIS A 67 -12.57 2.77 -8.65
C HIS A 67 -13.91 2.27 -9.19
N GLU A 68 -13.98 1.00 -9.58
CA GLU A 68 -15.21 0.36 -10.08
C GLU A 68 -16.35 0.40 -9.05
N ILE A 69 -16.05 0.11 -7.78
CA ILE A 69 -17.03 0.19 -6.70
C ILE A 69 -17.49 1.63 -6.49
N TRP A 70 -16.56 2.60 -6.46
CA TRP A 70 -16.88 4.01 -6.28
C TRP A 70 -17.76 4.55 -7.42
N GLN A 71 -17.48 4.17 -8.67
CA GLN A 71 -18.32 4.50 -9.83
C GLN A 71 -19.71 3.87 -9.77
N SER A 72 -19.85 2.75 -9.05
CA SER A 72 -21.12 2.05 -8.86
C SER A 72 -21.87 2.51 -7.60
N LEU A 73 -21.36 3.50 -6.86
CA LEU A 73 -22.02 3.98 -5.66
C LEU A 73 -23.31 4.74 -6.01
N PRO A 74 -24.37 4.58 -5.20
CA PRO A 74 -25.55 5.44 -5.28
C PRO A 74 -25.23 6.93 -5.10
N GLU A 75 -25.99 7.79 -5.79
CA GLU A 75 -25.76 9.24 -5.81
C GLU A 75 -25.78 9.88 -4.41
N HIS A 76 -26.54 9.35 -3.44
CA HIS A 76 -26.58 9.92 -2.09
C HIS A 76 -25.25 9.81 -1.33
N PHE A 77 -24.34 8.94 -1.78
CA PHE A 77 -22.98 8.85 -1.24
C PHE A 77 -22.00 9.80 -1.93
N SER A 78 -22.38 10.48 -3.03
CA SER A 78 -21.47 11.34 -3.79
C SER A 78 -20.97 12.53 -2.96
N GLU A 79 -21.84 13.12 -2.13
CA GLU A 79 -21.47 14.18 -1.19
C GLU A 79 -20.50 13.70 -0.11
N GLN A 80 -20.70 12.48 0.39
CA GLN A 80 -19.86 11.90 1.45
C GLN A 80 -18.50 11.44 0.90
N PHE A 81 -18.47 10.92 -0.32
CA PHE A 81 -17.28 10.38 -0.98
C PHE A 81 -17.05 11.05 -2.35
N PRO A 82 -16.56 12.31 -2.36
CA PRO A 82 -16.31 13.04 -3.59
C PRO A 82 -15.28 12.37 -4.51
N THR A 83 -14.39 11.55 -3.93
CA THR A 83 -13.40 10.76 -4.68
C THR A 83 -13.28 9.35 -4.09
N GLU A 84 -12.79 8.42 -4.89
CA GLU A 84 -12.48 7.05 -4.45
C GLU A 84 -11.49 7.03 -3.26
N GLU A 85 -10.61 8.02 -3.17
CA GLU A 85 -9.67 8.16 -2.05
C GLU A 85 -10.37 8.53 -0.74
N HIS A 86 -11.40 9.38 -0.77
CA HIS A 86 -12.23 9.66 0.41
C HIS A 86 -12.94 8.38 0.89
N MET A 87 -13.55 7.64 -0.05
CA MET A 87 -14.18 6.36 0.24
C MET A 87 -13.18 5.37 0.87
N ARG A 88 -12.01 5.19 0.25
CA ARG A 88 -10.96 4.27 0.69
C ARG A 88 -10.47 4.61 2.10
N LYS A 89 -10.15 5.89 2.35
CA LYS A 89 -9.66 6.36 3.66
C LYS A 89 -10.72 6.18 4.74
N TYR A 90 -11.97 6.49 4.43
CA TYR A 90 -13.08 6.25 5.34
C TYR A 90 -13.25 4.75 5.64
N ALA A 91 -13.21 3.89 4.62
CA ALA A 91 -13.28 2.43 4.78
C ALA A 91 -12.15 1.89 5.66
N LEU A 92 -10.92 2.39 5.49
CA LEU A 92 -9.78 2.03 6.35
C LEU A 92 -10.05 2.35 7.82
N ILE A 93 -10.62 3.52 8.11
CA ILE A 93 -11.01 3.90 9.48
C ILE A 93 -12.10 2.96 10.01
N ARG A 94 -13.13 2.68 9.21
CA ARG A 94 -14.25 1.81 9.61
C ARG A 94 -13.84 0.35 9.83
N THR A 95 -12.79 -0.11 9.15
CA THR A 95 -12.29 -1.49 9.24
C THR A 95 -11.17 -1.68 10.27
N GLY A 96 -10.82 -0.62 11.00
CA GLY A 96 -9.84 -0.66 12.11
C GLY A 96 -8.39 -0.40 11.69
N TYR A 97 -8.13 -0.01 10.44
CA TYR A 97 -6.80 0.34 9.94
C TYR A 97 -6.56 1.85 10.05
N HIS A 98 -6.56 2.35 11.28
CA HIS A 98 -6.35 3.77 11.58
C HIS A 98 -5.47 3.98 12.82
N THR A 99 -4.89 5.16 12.94
CA THR A 99 -4.42 5.71 14.21
C THR A 99 -5.53 6.54 14.84
N MET A 100 -5.48 6.68 16.16
CA MET A 100 -6.47 7.42 16.93
C MET A 100 -5.76 8.41 17.85
N THR A 101 -6.23 9.65 17.87
CA THR A 101 -5.75 10.69 18.77
C THR A 101 -6.94 11.32 19.47
N GLN A 102 -6.85 11.47 20.79
CA GLN A 102 -7.90 12.06 21.60
C GLN A 102 -7.44 13.37 22.23
N HIS A 103 -8.31 14.37 22.18
CA HIS A 103 -8.12 15.65 22.83
C HIS A 103 -9.23 15.84 23.85
N ALA A 104 -8.85 15.89 25.13
CA ALA A 104 -9.77 16.21 26.22
C ALA A 104 -9.90 17.73 26.35
N CYS A 105 -11.12 18.22 26.27
CA CYS A 105 -11.47 19.63 26.47
C CYS A 105 -12.15 19.82 27.84
N LYS A 106 -12.28 21.07 28.28
CA LYS A 106 -12.92 21.39 29.57
C LYS A 106 -14.44 21.39 29.50
N SER A 107 -15.00 21.52 28.30
CA SER A 107 -16.44 21.53 28.05
C SER A 107 -16.77 21.01 26.65
N GLU A 108 -18.02 20.58 26.46
CA GLU A 108 -18.52 20.14 25.14
C GLU A 108 -18.47 21.29 24.11
N ALA A 109 -18.81 22.51 24.52
CA ALA A 109 -18.75 23.68 23.64
C ALA A 109 -17.33 23.95 23.13
N GLU A 110 -16.31 23.70 23.96
CA GLU A 110 -14.91 23.78 23.55
C GLU A 110 -14.52 22.65 22.60
N ALA A 111 -14.99 21.43 22.86
CA ALA A 111 -14.75 20.28 21.99
C ALA A 111 -15.34 20.49 20.59
N GLN A 112 -16.54 21.05 20.47
CA GLN A 112 -17.16 21.39 19.19
C GLN A 112 -16.36 22.46 18.43
N ARG A 113 -15.86 23.49 19.12
CA ARG A 113 -14.98 24.51 18.51
C ARG A 113 -13.67 23.89 18.01
N LEU A 114 -13.05 23.05 18.82
CA LEU A 114 -11.82 22.36 18.46
C LEU A 114 -12.04 21.44 17.25
N ALA A 115 -13.14 20.69 17.21
CA ALA A 115 -13.47 19.84 16.07
C ALA A 115 -13.65 20.64 14.78
N SER A 116 -14.31 21.80 14.82
CA SER A 116 -14.44 22.70 13.67
C SER A 116 -13.10 23.24 13.18
N VAL A 117 -12.14 23.45 14.08
CA VAL A 117 -10.77 23.85 13.74
C VAL A 117 -9.97 22.68 13.16
N ILE A 118 -10.13 21.47 13.70
CA ILE A 118 -9.37 20.28 13.26
C ILE A 118 -9.81 19.80 11.87
N ARG A 119 -11.12 19.74 11.61
CA ARG A 119 -11.71 19.22 10.35
C ARG A 119 -11.05 19.72 9.06
N PRO A 120 -10.78 21.03 8.86
CA PRO A 120 -10.20 21.53 7.62
C PRO A 120 -8.71 21.18 7.40
N TYR A 121 -7.98 20.69 8.41
CA TYR A 121 -6.55 20.38 8.23
C TYR A 121 -6.29 19.17 7.33
N ASP A 122 -7.16 18.16 7.41
CA ASP A 122 -7.08 16.97 6.57
C ASP A 122 -8.50 16.54 6.21
N SER A 123 -8.81 16.47 4.91
CA SER A 123 -10.12 16.08 4.40
C SER A 123 -10.42 14.59 4.54
N TYR A 124 -9.40 13.77 4.79
CA TYR A 124 -9.51 12.31 4.87
C TYR A 124 -9.68 11.77 6.30
N GLN A 125 -9.47 12.61 7.31
CA GLN A 125 -9.57 12.19 8.70
C GLN A 125 -11.04 12.18 9.16
N LEU A 126 -11.39 11.24 10.04
CA LEU A 126 -12.71 11.22 10.68
C LEU A 126 -12.61 11.87 12.06
N VAL A 127 -13.35 12.96 12.27
CA VAL A 127 -13.40 13.67 13.56
C VAL A 127 -14.75 13.44 14.22
N THR A 128 -14.72 12.80 15.39
CA THR A 128 -15.92 12.58 16.22
C THR A 128 -15.80 13.33 17.53
N VAL A 129 -16.88 13.97 17.96
CA VAL A 129 -16.96 14.62 19.27
C VAL A 129 -17.90 13.78 20.13
N LYS A 130 -17.44 13.41 21.32
CA LYS A 130 -18.27 12.77 22.33
C LYS A 130 -18.02 13.46 23.65
N ASP A 131 -19.07 14.05 24.22
CA ASP A 131 -19.00 14.86 25.42
C ASP A 131 -17.94 15.98 25.27
N SER A 132 -16.97 16.02 26.18
CA SER A 132 -15.83 16.94 26.15
C SER A 132 -14.58 16.35 25.49
N ILE A 133 -14.70 15.27 24.70
CA ILE A 133 -13.56 14.61 24.04
C ILE A 133 -13.72 14.68 22.52
N VAL A 134 -12.70 15.22 21.84
CA VAL A 134 -12.55 15.15 20.39
C VAL A 134 -11.67 13.96 20.04
N THR A 135 -12.16 13.02 19.24
CA THR A 135 -11.38 11.90 18.72
C THR A 135 -11.16 12.09 17.23
N VAL A 136 -9.89 12.04 16.82
CA VAL A 136 -9.44 12.15 15.43
C VAL A 136 -8.92 10.79 15.01
N TYR A 137 -9.47 10.26 13.92
CA TYR A 137 -9.05 9.02 13.31
C TYR A 137 -8.36 9.30 11.98
N ASN A 138 -7.12 8.81 11.84
CA ASN A 138 -6.34 8.94 10.61
C ASN A 138 -6.10 7.56 10.01
N ALA A 139 -6.48 7.35 8.76
CA ALA A 139 -6.27 6.08 8.08
C ALA A 139 -4.76 5.76 7.93
N LEU A 140 -4.38 4.52 8.17
CA LEU A 140 -3.00 4.06 7.99
C LEU A 140 -2.57 4.18 6.52
N SER A 141 -1.29 4.49 6.31
CA SER A 141 -0.71 4.40 4.98
C SER A 141 -0.59 2.93 4.58
N GLN A 142 -1.04 2.60 3.36
CA GLN A 142 -0.91 1.28 2.77
C GLN A 142 0.32 1.16 1.84
N ASP A 143 1.23 2.14 1.88
CA ASP A 143 2.46 2.09 1.10
C ASP A 143 3.42 0.96 1.57
N TYR A 144 4.43 0.68 0.74
CA TYR A 144 5.37 -0.41 0.98
C TYR A 144 6.28 -0.21 2.20
N ARG A 145 6.46 1.03 2.66
CA ARG A 145 7.34 1.38 3.80
C ARG A 145 6.57 1.35 5.11
N SER A 146 5.29 1.70 5.09
CA SER A 146 4.46 1.85 6.29
C SER A 146 3.67 0.60 6.67
N MET A 147 3.51 -0.37 5.77
CA MET A 147 2.67 -1.54 6.03
C MET A 147 3.32 -2.82 5.50
N ASP A 148 3.32 -3.90 6.28
CA ASP A 148 3.82 -5.22 5.87
C ASP A 148 2.83 -5.95 4.94
N LYS A 149 3.31 -6.97 4.21
CA LYS A 149 2.52 -7.68 3.17
C LYS A 149 1.24 -8.32 3.73
N ARG A 150 1.29 -8.90 4.93
CA ARG A 150 0.15 -9.58 5.52
C ARG A 150 -0.93 -8.58 5.90
N THR A 151 -0.54 -7.50 6.57
CA THR A 151 -1.46 -6.42 6.96
C THR A 151 -2.08 -5.75 5.74
N PHE A 152 -1.32 -5.57 4.66
CA PHE A 152 -1.87 -5.06 3.41
C PHE A 152 -2.90 -6.00 2.78
N ALA A 153 -2.61 -7.30 2.70
CA ALA A 153 -3.57 -8.27 2.16
C ALA A 153 -4.89 -8.29 2.96
N GLN A 154 -4.79 -8.25 4.30
CA GLN A 154 -5.96 -8.23 5.19
C GLN A 154 -6.73 -6.91 5.09
N SER A 155 -6.04 -5.77 5.04
CA SER A 155 -6.71 -4.47 4.89
C SER A 155 -7.38 -4.32 3.55
N LYS A 156 -6.76 -4.81 2.46
CA LYS A 156 -7.34 -4.85 1.12
C LYS A 156 -8.68 -5.59 1.11
N GLU A 157 -8.70 -6.80 1.63
CA GLU A 157 -9.90 -7.64 1.70
C GLU A 157 -11.02 -6.94 2.49
N LYS A 158 -10.73 -6.53 3.72
CA LYS A 158 -11.72 -5.85 4.58
C LYS A 158 -12.26 -4.56 3.99
N VAL A 159 -11.41 -3.77 3.34
CA VAL A 159 -11.83 -2.52 2.70
C VAL A 159 -12.73 -2.81 1.50
N LEU A 160 -12.36 -3.75 0.64
CA LEU A 160 -13.19 -4.11 -0.51
C LEU A 160 -14.53 -4.70 -0.08
N ASP A 161 -14.55 -5.54 0.96
CA ASP A 161 -15.80 -6.08 1.52
C ASP A 161 -16.70 -4.98 2.06
N TRP A 162 -16.14 -4.03 2.81
CA TRP A 162 -16.88 -2.89 3.35
C TRP A 162 -17.46 -2.01 2.23
N CYS A 163 -16.65 -1.67 1.21
CA CYS A 163 -17.09 -0.86 0.09
C CYS A 163 -18.16 -1.60 -0.76
N SER A 164 -17.99 -2.90 -0.98
CA SER A 164 -18.96 -3.72 -1.72
C SER A 164 -20.30 -3.83 -0.98
N ALA A 165 -20.26 -3.89 0.36
CA ALA A 165 -21.46 -3.89 1.18
C ALA A 165 -22.25 -2.58 1.08
N LEU A 166 -21.60 -1.43 0.85
CA LEU A 166 -22.31 -0.17 0.59
C LEU A 166 -23.19 -0.26 -0.67
N VAL A 167 -22.65 -0.83 -1.74
CA VAL A 167 -23.38 -1.02 -3.01
C VAL A 167 -24.46 -2.09 -2.84
N GLY A 168 -24.17 -3.18 -2.13
CA GLY A 168 -25.12 -4.28 -1.91
C GLY A 168 -26.27 -3.97 -0.95
N ALA A 169 -26.06 -3.07 0.02
CA ALA A 169 -27.09 -2.67 0.98
C ALA A 169 -28.25 -1.91 0.31
N GLU A 170 -27.97 -1.21 -0.79
CA GLU A 170 -29.01 -0.54 -1.59
C GLU A 170 -29.81 -1.55 -2.44
N ARG A 171 -29.11 -2.49 -3.11
CA ARG A 171 -29.77 -3.55 -3.90
C ARG A 171 -30.73 -4.43 -3.08
N SER A 172 -30.50 -4.52 -1.78
CA SER A 172 -31.37 -5.29 -0.86
C SER A 172 -32.51 -4.46 -0.25
N ALA A 173 -32.44 -3.14 -0.36
CA ALA A 173 -33.45 -2.21 0.18
C ALA A 173 -34.43 -1.68 -0.88
N ALA A 174 -34.15 -1.91 -2.17
CA ALA A 174 -35.03 -1.68 -3.32
C ALA A 174 -35.89 -2.91 -3.64
#